data_AF-A0A4Y9RJJ0-F1
#
_entry.id   AF-A0A4Y9RJJ0-F1
#
_cell.length_a   1.000
_cell.length_b   1.000
_cell.length_c   1.000
_cell.angle_alpha   90.00
_cell.angle_beta   90.00
_cell.angle_gamma   90.00
#
_symmetry.space_group_name_H-M   'P 1'
#
loop_
_entity.id
_entity.type
_entity.pdbx_description
1 polymer ?
#
loop_
_entity_poly.entity_id
_entity_poly.type
_entity_poly.pdbx_seq_one_letter_code
_entity_poly.pdbx_strand_id
1 'polypeptide(L)'
;MTLADIPAALLPHAPADVLDAAGAPRFGRYAGTAQRIDWRALAAPWKRGPLWRLLHHKRWQYVALATEDLFCGLAVVDLGWTSTMFAYAFDRKAGREAAGVSQDGLS
;
A
#
# COMPACT_ATOMS: atom_id res chain seq x y z
N MET A 1 15.79 -20.22 19.25
CA MET A 1 14.55 -19.46 19.46
C MET A 1 14.09 -18.96 18.09
N THR A 2 13.46 -19.84 17.32
CA THR A 2 13.06 -19.65 15.93
C THR A 2 11.78 -18.81 15.92
N LEU A 3 11.84 -17.63 15.31
CA LEU A 3 10.65 -16.83 15.04
C LEU A 3 9.67 -17.70 14.26
N ALA A 4 8.47 -17.82 14.82
CA ALA A 4 7.39 -18.63 14.30
C ALA A 4 7.27 -18.48 12.79
N ASP A 5 7.36 -19.63 12.14
CA ASP A 5 6.70 -19.99 10.90
C ASP A 5 5.25 -19.48 10.98
N ILE A 6 5.01 -18.20 10.64
CA ILE A 6 3.68 -17.77 10.24
C ILE A 6 3.55 -18.44 8.89
N PRO A 7 2.77 -19.53 8.76
CA PRO A 7 2.63 -20.13 7.47
C PRO A 7 2.06 -19.03 6.58
N ALA A 8 2.68 -18.80 5.43
CA ALA A 8 2.09 -18.00 4.35
C ALA A 8 0.74 -18.59 3.87
N ALA A 9 0.22 -19.62 4.56
CA ALA A 9 -1.11 -20.16 4.47
C ALA A 9 -2.18 -19.07 4.61
N LEU A 10 -2.63 -18.68 3.42
CA LEU A 10 -3.92 -18.09 3.09
C LEU A 10 -4.18 -16.68 3.63
N LEU A 11 -3.27 -15.74 3.35
CA LEU A 11 -3.77 -14.38 3.16
C LEU A 11 -4.78 -14.40 2.00
N PRO A 12 -5.96 -13.76 2.14
CA PRO A 12 -6.91 -13.63 1.05
C PRO A 12 -6.23 -12.89 -0.11
N HIS A 13 -6.58 -13.24 -1.35
CA HIS A 13 -6.07 -12.51 -2.50
C HIS A 13 -6.44 -11.03 -2.40
N ALA A 14 -5.53 -10.16 -2.83
CA ALA A 14 -5.78 -8.73 -2.89
C ALA A 14 -7.06 -8.44 -3.68
N PRO A 15 -7.94 -7.58 -3.17
CA PRO A 15 -9.17 -7.26 -3.87
C PRO A 15 -8.83 -6.50 -5.16
N ALA A 16 -9.68 -6.64 -6.18
CA ALA A 16 -9.50 -5.89 -7.42
C ALA A 16 -9.61 -4.37 -7.20
N ASP A 17 -10.38 -3.94 -6.20
CA ASP A 17 -10.55 -2.54 -5.81
C ASP A 17 -10.29 -2.35 -4.31
N VAL A 18 -9.71 -1.20 -3.96
CA VAL A 18 -9.49 -0.78 -2.58
C VAL A 18 -10.79 -0.40 -1.86
N LEU A 19 -11.89 -0.18 -2.60
CA LEU A 19 -13.21 0.13 -2.06
C LEU A 19 -14.16 -1.08 -2.13
N ASP A 20 -15.11 -1.12 -1.19
CA ASP A 20 -16.27 -1.99 -1.29
C ASP A 20 -17.41 -1.38 -2.14
N ALA A 21 -18.48 -2.14 -2.34
CA ALA A 21 -19.63 -1.70 -3.13
C ALA A 21 -20.37 -0.49 -2.49
N ALA A 22 -20.16 -0.22 -1.20
CA ALA A 22 -20.72 0.91 -0.49
C ALA A 22 -19.78 2.14 -0.48
N GLY A 23 -18.60 2.04 -1.10
CA GLY A 23 -17.59 3.11 -1.11
C GLY A 23 -16.77 3.21 0.18
N ALA A 24 -16.78 2.18 1.01
CA ALA A 24 -15.95 2.11 2.20
C ALA A 24 -14.58 1.48 1.88
N PRO A 25 -13.49 1.93 2.53
CA PRO A 25 -12.16 1.36 2.35
C PRO A 25 -12.08 -0.08 2.87
N ARG A 26 -11.49 -0.97 2.07
CA ARG A 26 -11.21 -2.35 2.48
C ARG A 26 -9.93 -2.42 3.29
N PHE A 27 -10.06 -2.57 4.60
CA PHE A 27 -8.93 -2.82 5.49
C PHE A 27 -8.64 -4.33 5.59
N GLY A 28 -7.39 -4.69 5.89
CA GLY A 28 -6.99 -6.08 6.08
C GLY A 28 -5.54 -6.36 5.65
N ARG A 29 -5.16 -7.64 5.70
CA ARG A 29 -3.91 -8.16 5.14
C ARG A 29 -4.27 -9.04 3.96
N TYR A 30 -3.65 -8.79 2.81
CA TYR A 30 -3.94 -9.49 1.56
C TYR A 30 -2.64 -9.98 0.92
N ALA A 31 -2.74 -11.05 0.13
CA ALA A 31 -1.66 -11.52 -0.73
C ALA A 31 -1.76 -10.87 -2.11
N GLY A 32 -0.67 -10.23 -2.55
CA GLY A 32 -0.57 -9.57 -3.85
C GLY A 32 -0.91 -8.09 -3.80
N THR A 33 -1.22 -7.52 -4.96
CA THR A 33 -1.47 -6.09 -5.16
C THR A 33 -2.92 -5.88 -5.56
N ALA A 34 -3.53 -4.79 -5.09
CA ALA A 34 -4.85 -4.40 -5.58
C ALA A 34 -4.74 -4.08 -7.08
N GLN A 35 -5.74 -4.43 -7.88
CA GLN A 35 -5.68 -4.13 -9.32
C GLN A 35 -5.92 -2.65 -9.60
N ARG A 36 -6.77 -2.01 -8.80
CA ARG A 36 -7.14 -0.60 -8.92
C ARG A 36 -7.09 0.08 -7.56
N ILE A 37 -6.41 1.23 -7.50
CA ILE A 37 -6.47 2.17 -6.39
C ILE A 37 -7.24 3.41 -6.86
N ASP A 38 -8.51 3.53 -6.48
CA ASP A 38 -9.32 4.71 -6.79
C ASP A 38 -10.14 5.12 -5.56
N TRP A 39 -9.83 6.29 -5.01
CA TRP A 39 -10.46 6.83 -3.81
C TRP A 39 -11.59 7.81 -4.14
N ARG A 40 -11.91 8.08 -5.41
CA ARG A 40 -12.93 9.06 -5.81
C ARG A 40 -14.34 8.69 -5.33
N ALA A 41 -14.63 7.39 -5.24
CA ALA A 41 -15.92 6.86 -4.81
C ALA A 41 -16.05 6.70 -3.28
N LEU A 42 -15.13 7.29 -2.49
CA LEU A 42 -15.21 7.26 -1.04
C LEU A 42 -16.55 7.82 -0.55
N ALA A 43 -17.27 7.01 0.22
CA ALA A 43 -18.47 7.44 0.91
C ALA A 43 -18.15 8.12 2.25
N ALA A 44 -19.12 8.82 2.83
CA ALA A 44 -19.01 9.31 4.20
C ALA A 44 -18.81 8.14 5.18
N PRO A 45 -18.03 8.28 6.28
CA PRO A 45 -17.38 9.51 6.77
C PRO A 45 -16.00 9.78 6.14
N TRP A 46 -15.52 8.90 5.27
CA TRP A 46 -14.16 8.96 4.73
C TRP A 46 -14.01 10.01 3.63
N LYS A 47 -15.11 10.33 2.92
CA LYS A 47 -15.17 11.31 1.84
C LYS A 47 -14.58 12.66 2.27
N ARG A 48 -13.57 13.11 1.53
CA ARG A 48 -12.93 14.40 1.73
C ARG A 48 -13.46 15.43 0.72
N GLY A 49 -13.75 16.64 1.20
CA GLY A 49 -14.19 17.74 0.34
C GLY A 49 -13.06 18.26 -0.57
N PRO A 50 -13.40 18.95 -1.67
CA PRO A 50 -12.40 19.49 -2.60
C PRO A 50 -11.47 20.52 -1.96
N LEU A 51 -11.99 21.33 -1.02
CA LEU A 51 -11.19 22.31 -0.29
C LEU A 51 -10.18 21.65 0.65
N TRP A 52 -10.57 20.54 1.29
CA TRP A 52 -9.66 19.71 2.08
C TRP A 52 -8.55 19.16 1.17
N ARG A 53 -8.89 18.62 0.00
CA ARG A 53 -7.92 18.03 -0.94
C ARG A 53 -6.91 19.04 -1.49
N LEU A 54 -7.34 20.29 -1.68
CA LEU A 54 -6.47 21.36 -2.17
C LEU A 54 -5.52 21.89 -1.10
N LEU A 55 -5.99 21.97 0.14
CA LEU A 55 -5.24 22.58 1.25
C LEU A 55 -4.46 21.56 2.08
N HIS A 56 -4.77 20.27 1.99
CA HIS A 56 -4.12 19.27 2.81
C HIS A 56 -2.65 19.12 2.41
N HIS A 57 -1.77 19.22 3.41
CA HIS A 57 -0.33 19.09 3.21
C HIS A 57 0.00 17.72 2.60
N LYS A 58 0.99 17.73 1.71
CA LYS A 58 1.57 16.53 1.11
C LYS A 58 1.97 15.58 2.25
N ARG A 59 1.44 14.36 2.26
CA ARG A 59 1.76 13.34 3.29
C ARG A 59 2.70 12.32 2.68
N TRP A 60 3.86 12.16 3.32
CA TRP A 60 4.92 11.27 2.85
C TRP A 60 5.16 10.25 3.95
N GLN A 61 4.96 8.98 3.65
CA GLN A 61 5.17 7.89 4.58
C GLN A 61 6.22 6.95 4.01
N TYR A 62 7.26 6.71 4.79
CA TYR A 62 8.34 5.80 4.45
C TYR A 62 8.38 4.70 5.49
N VAL A 63 8.45 3.46 5.01
CA VAL A 63 8.61 2.28 5.86
C VAL A 63 9.77 1.48 5.29
N ALA A 64 10.69 1.11 6.16
CA ALA A 64 11.77 0.19 5.82
C ALA A 64 11.76 -0.99 6.79
N LEU A 65 11.93 -2.18 6.24
CA LEU A 65 12.14 -3.40 6.99
C LEU A 65 13.56 -3.89 6.68
N ALA A 66 14.44 -3.87 7.68
CA ALA A 66 15.81 -4.33 7.52
C ALA A 66 16.03 -5.61 8.35
N THR A 67 16.44 -6.67 7.69
CA THR A 67 16.88 -7.94 8.30
C THR A 67 18.28 -8.29 7.81
N GLU A 68 18.84 -9.39 8.30
CA GLU A 68 20.12 -9.91 7.82
C GLU A 68 20.05 -10.33 6.35
N ASP A 69 18.90 -10.87 5.93
CA ASP A 69 18.72 -11.49 4.61
C ASP A 69 18.05 -10.57 3.59
N LEU A 70 17.09 -9.77 4.06
CA LEU A 70 16.25 -8.92 3.23
C LEU A 70 16.25 -7.47 3.71
N PHE A 71 16.26 -6.55 2.76
CA PHE A 71 15.94 -5.15 2.99
C PHE A 71 14.75 -4.76 2.12
N CYS A 72 13.65 -4.35 2.75
CA CYS A 72 12.47 -3.89 2.03
C CYS A 72 12.25 -2.40 2.28
N GLY A 73 11.98 -1.65 1.22
CA GLY A 73 11.59 -0.24 1.30
C GLY A 73 10.20 -0.04 0.71
N LEU A 74 9.38 0.76 1.36
CA LEU A 74 8.08 1.22 0.89
C LEU A 74 7.99 2.73 1.08
N ALA A 75 7.51 3.43 0.06
CA ALA A 75 7.08 4.81 0.18
C ALA A 75 5.64 4.95 -0.31
N VAL A 76 4.85 5.71 0.44
CA VAL A 76 3.51 6.14 0.07
C VAL A 76 3.48 7.65 0.10
N VAL A 77 3.10 8.25 -1.02
CA VAL A 77 3.01 9.69 -1.22
C VAL A 77 1.57 10.04 -1.51
N ASP A 78 0.98 10.90 -0.70
CA ASP A 78 -0.36 11.46 -0.94
C ASP A 78 -0.22 12.97 -1.20
N LEU A 79 -0.64 13.39 -2.40
CA LEU A 79 -0.61 14.77 -2.87
C LEU A 79 -2.00 15.43 -2.85
N GLY A 80 -3.01 14.78 -2.24
CA GLY A 80 -4.38 15.30 -2.11
C GLY A 80 -5.26 15.11 -3.34
N TRP A 81 -4.67 15.09 -4.54
CA TRP A 81 -5.37 14.78 -5.80
C TRP A 81 -4.91 13.47 -6.46
N THR A 82 -3.70 13.03 -6.15
CA THR A 82 -3.15 11.73 -6.53
C THR A 82 -2.41 11.14 -5.35
N SER A 83 -2.33 9.82 -5.31
CA SER A 83 -1.52 9.08 -4.35
C SER A 83 -0.67 8.06 -5.10
N THR A 84 0.61 7.98 -4.79
CA THR A 84 1.55 7.04 -5.41
C THR A 84 2.21 6.20 -4.33
N MET A 85 2.37 4.92 -4.60
CA MET A 85 3.16 4.02 -3.76
C MET A 85 4.21 3.29 -4.59
N PHE A 86 5.36 3.04 -3.97
CA PHE A 86 6.34 2.08 -4.50
C PHE A 86 6.94 1.27 -3.36
N ALA A 87 7.14 -0.02 -3.61
CA ALA A 87 7.75 -0.96 -2.69
C ALA A 87 8.79 -1.80 -3.43
N TYR A 88 9.88 -2.14 -2.74
CA TYR A 88 10.87 -3.08 -3.23
C TYR A 88 11.38 -3.96 -2.10
N ALA A 89 11.84 -5.15 -2.46
CA ALA A 89 12.51 -6.11 -1.60
C ALA A 89 13.87 -6.45 -2.23
N PHE A 90 14.94 -6.21 -1.48
CA PHE A 90 16.32 -6.46 -1.88
C PHE A 90 16.87 -7.65 -1.09
N ASP A 91 17.33 -8.67 -1.81
CA ASP A 91 18.03 -9.81 -1.23
C ASP A 91 19.49 -9.41 -0.98
N ARG A 92 19.87 -9.33 0.28
CA ARG A 92 21.20 -8.90 0.72
C ARG A 92 22.26 -9.98 0.50
N LYS A 93 21.87 -11.25 0.52
CA LYS A 93 22.77 -12.39 0.30
C LYS A 93 23.09 -12.54 -1.18
N ALA A 94 22.07 -12.42 -2.04
CA ALA A 94 22.24 -12.47 -3.49
C ALA A 94 22.71 -11.14 -4.10
N GLY A 95 22.60 -10.04 -3.35
CA GLY A 95 23.02 -8.71 -3.80
C GLY A 95 22.17 -8.15 -4.95
N ARG A 96 20.88 -8.51 -5.01
CA ARG A 96 19.97 -8.11 -6.10
C ARG A 96 18.56 -7.84 -5.59
N GLU A 97 17.80 -7.10 -6.38
CA GLU A 97 16.36 -6.94 -6.15
C GLU A 97 15.65 -8.30 -6.33
N ALA A 98 14.86 -8.67 -5.31
CA ALA A 98 14.05 -9.87 -5.31
C ALA A 98 12.65 -9.60 -5.88
N ALA A 99 12.09 -8.42 -5.61
CA ALA A 99 10.80 -7.98 -6.12
C ALA A 99 10.63 -6.46 -6.01
N GLY A 100 9.79 -5.89 -6.87
CA GLY A 100 9.40 -4.49 -6.86
C GLY A 100 7.97 -4.32 -7.33
N VAL A 101 7.29 -3.29 -6.83
CA VAL A 101 5.96 -2.87 -7.28
C VAL A 101 5.82 -1.36 -7.14
N SER A 102 5.17 -0.74 -8.12
CA SER A 102 4.70 0.64 -8.05
C SER A 102 3.23 0.71 -8.43
N GLN A 103 2.49 1.62 -7.80
CA GLN A 103 1.09 1.83 -8.11
C GLN A 103 0.67 3.27 -7.83
N ASP A 104 -0.13 3.82 -8.74
CA ASP A 104 -0.76 5.12 -8.61
C ASP A 104 -2.25 4.97 -8.33
N GLY A 105 -2.80 5.94 -7.62
CA GLY A 105 -4.22 6.03 -7.31
C GLY A 105 -4.74 7.44 -7.36
N LEU A 106 -6.00 7.57 -7.76
CA LEU A 106 -6.69 8.85 -7.86
C LEU A 106 -7.48 9.11 -6.58
N SER A 107 -7.55 10.38 -6.15
CA SER A 107 -8.41 10.83 -5.04
C SER A 107 -9.66 11.54 -5.52
#